data_AF-A0A316NWD9-F1
#
_entry.id   AF-A0A316NWD9-F1
#
_cell.length_a   1.000
_cell.length_b   1.000
_cell.length_c   1.000
_cell.angle_alpha   90.00
_cell.angle_beta   90.00
_cell.angle_gamma   90.00
#
_symmetry.space_group_name_H-M   'P 1'
#
loop_
_entity.id
_entity.type
_entity.pdbx_description
1 polymer ?
#
loop_
_entity_poly.entity_id
_entity_poly.type
_entity_poly.pdbx_seq_one_letter_code
_entity_poly.pdbx_strand_id
1 'polypeptide(L)'
;MYYSPHILQIRIDPVIQYDESGNPSVSGTPEWKTIARCRCDDNTTKEFISENGHVYRPNYHVVYEGERIEAGVYARCLNDDGSIRGEGQVYQPSSCNYLGYSEVWM
;
A
#
# COMPACT_ATOMS: atom_id res chain seq x y z
N MET A 1 -10.23 15.01 0.38
CA MET A 1 -10.80 14.11 1.41
C MET A 1 -10.83 14.86 2.74
N TYR A 2 -11.95 14.94 3.46
CA TYR A 2 -12.09 15.83 4.64
C TYR A 2 -11.40 15.33 5.92
N TYR A 3 -11.06 14.03 5.99
CA TYR A 3 -10.42 13.42 7.17
C TYR A 3 -9.34 12.42 6.75
N SER A 4 -8.08 12.87 6.77
CA SER A 4 -6.90 12.09 6.36
C SER A 4 -5.73 12.33 7.34
N PRO A 5 -5.82 11.80 8.57
CA PRO A 5 -4.86 12.07 9.64
C PRO A 5 -3.52 11.35 9.48
N HIS A 6 -3.40 10.43 8.52
CA HIS A 6 -2.21 9.59 8.35
C HIS A 6 -1.50 9.89 7.02
N ILE A 7 -0.24 9.44 6.92
CA ILE A 7 0.59 9.54 5.71
C ILE A 7 0.77 8.14 5.14
N LEU A 8 0.35 7.93 3.89
CA LEU A 8 0.52 6.67 3.18
C LEU A 8 1.87 6.64 2.47
N GLN A 9 2.65 5.59 2.73
CA GLN A 9 3.90 5.31 2.03
C GLN A 9 3.88 3.90 1.45
N ILE A 10 4.52 3.73 0.29
CA ILE A 10 4.77 2.42 -0.29
C ILE A 10 6.26 2.10 -0.26
N ARG A 11 6.58 0.82 -0.13
CA ARG A 11 7.94 0.32 -0.26
C ARG A 11 8.28 0.16 -1.74
N ILE A 12 9.37 0.78 -2.15
CA ILE A 12 9.97 0.59 -3.46
C ILE A 12 11.15 -0.36 -3.27
N ASP A 13 10.97 -1.60 -3.73
CA ASP A 13 12.06 -2.57 -3.72
C ASP A 13 13.11 -2.20 -4.78
N PRO A 14 14.41 -2.41 -4.48
CA PRO A 14 15.48 -2.05 -5.40
C PRO A 14 15.41 -2.89 -6.68
N VAL A 15 15.70 -2.25 -7.81
CA VAL A 15 15.71 -2.92 -9.11
C VAL A 15 16.96 -3.80 -9.19
N ILE A 16 16.75 -5.09 -9.42
CA ILE A 16 17.84 -6.01 -9.77
C ILE A 16 18.25 -5.68 -11.21
N GLN A 17 19.46 -5.16 -11.37
CA GLN A 17 20.06 -4.91 -12.68
C GLN A 17 21.10 -5.98 -12.96
N TYR A 18 21.13 -6.48 -14.18
CA TYR A 18 22.18 -7.40 -14.61
C TYR A 18 23.31 -6.57 -15.22
N ASP A 19 24.53 -6.73 -14.71
CA ASP A 19 25.72 -6.10 -15.30
C ASP A 19 26.05 -6.76 -16.67
N GLU A 20 26.98 -6.18 -17.42
CA GLU A 20 27.42 -6.70 -18.72
C GLU A 20 28.01 -8.13 -18.64
N SER A 21 28.29 -8.62 -17.43
CA SER A 21 28.76 -9.98 -17.14
C SER A 21 27.63 -10.97 -16.77
N GLY A 22 26.37 -10.52 -16.71
CA GLY A 22 25.20 -11.34 -16.38
C GLY A 22 25.03 -11.63 -14.89
N ASN A 23 25.77 -10.96 -14.02
CA ASN A 23 25.61 -11.02 -12.57
C ASN A 23 24.46 -10.11 -12.12
N PRO A 24 23.59 -10.59 -11.21
CA PRO A 24 22.58 -9.74 -10.60
C PRO A 24 23.24 -8.77 -9.63
N SER A 25 23.22 -7.48 -9.98
CA SER A 25 23.60 -6.37 -9.12
C SER A 25 22.34 -5.73 -8.55
N VAL A 26 22.18 -5.79 -7.23
CA VAL A 26 21.07 -5.12 -6.53
C VAL A 26 21.48 -3.68 -6.31
N SER A 27 20.96 -2.76 -7.13
CA SER A 27 21.24 -1.34 -6.97
C SER A 27 20.14 -0.71 -6.10
N GLY A 28 20.43 -0.55 -4.81
CA GLY A 28 19.61 0.24 -3.90
C GLY A 28 19.22 -0.46 -2.60
N THR A 29 18.91 0.34 -1.59
CA THR A 29 18.22 -0.10 -0.37
C THR A 29 16.71 0.09 -0.55
N PRO A 30 15.83 -0.70 0.10
CA PRO A 30 14.39 -0.49 0.00
C PRO A 30 14.02 0.91 0.51
N GLU A 31 13.45 1.72 -0.38
CA GLU A 31 13.06 3.11 -0.09
C GLU A 31 11.56 3.20 0.18
N TRP A 32 11.17 4.19 0.97
CA TRP A 32 9.76 4.48 1.24
C TRP A 32 9.35 5.74 0.49
N LYS A 33 8.39 5.61 -0.41
CA LYS A 33 7.84 6.72 -1.17
C LYS A 33 6.50 7.16 -0.57
N THR A 34 6.42 8.43 -0.18
CA THR A 34 5.16 9.04 0.24
C THR A 34 4.24 9.23 -0.96
N ILE A 35 3.02 8.70 -0.86
CA ILE A 35 2.00 8.79 -1.91
C ILE A 35 1.05 9.94 -1.62
N ALA A 36 0.35 9.89 -0.49
CA ALA A 36 -0.68 10.85 -0.14
C ALA A 36 -0.99 10.82 1.36
N ARG A 37 -1.79 11.79 1.81
CA ARG A 37 -2.48 11.65 3.09
C ARG A 37 -3.62 10.66 2.96
N CYS A 38 -3.82 9.84 3.99
CA CYS A 38 -4.81 8.79 3.99
C CYS A 38 -5.59 8.74 5.32
N ARG A 39 -6.74 8.08 5.25
CA ARG A 39 -7.48 7.57 6.39
C ARG A 39 -7.19 6.08 6.50
N CYS A 40 -6.79 5.61 7.68
CA CYS A 40 -6.53 4.20 7.94
C CYS A 40 -7.48 3.77 9.07
N ASP A 41 -8.39 2.88 8.74
CA ASP A 41 -9.37 2.32 9.67
C ASP A 41 -8.98 0.86 9.98
N ASP A 42 -9.04 0.46 11.25
CA ASP A 42 -8.87 -0.95 11.60
C ASP A 42 -10.07 -1.72 11.07
N ASN A 43 -9.80 -2.80 10.35
CA ASN A 43 -10.80 -3.67 9.79
C ASN A 43 -10.53 -5.10 10.27
N THR A 44 -11.18 -5.50 11.36
CA THR A 44 -11.07 -6.89 11.87
C THR A 44 -12.22 -7.78 11.40
N THR A 45 -13.16 -7.25 10.61
CA THR A 45 -14.47 -7.90 10.40
C THR A 45 -14.76 -8.26 8.94
N LYS A 46 -14.07 -7.68 7.94
CA LYS A 46 -14.31 -8.05 6.53
C LYS A 46 -13.37 -9.15 6.06
N GLU A 47 -13.97 -10.20 5.53
CA GLU A 47 -13.29 -11.30 4.85
C GLU A 47 -13.48 -11.14 3.34
N PHE A 48 -12.41 -11.28 2.57
CA PHE A 48 -12.43 -11.24 1.12
C PHE A 48 -12.13 -12.63 0.59
N ILE A 49 -12.99 -13.16 -0.26
CA ILE A 49 -12.79 -14.45 -0.92
C ILE A 49 -12.23 -14.14 -2.30
N SER A 50 -10.97 -14.50 -2.55
CA SER A 50 -10.38 -14.43 -3.88
C SER A 50 -11.04 -15.46 -4.80
N GLU A 51 -10.97 -15.24 -6.12
CA GLU A 51 -11.45 -16.16 -7.15
C GLU A 51 -10.87 -17.58 -7.02
N ASN A 52 -9.68 -17.71 -6.41
CA ASN A 52 -9.04 -19.00 -6.11
C ASN A 52 -9.53 -19.65 -4.80
N GLY A 53 -10.55 -19.10 -4.13
CA GLY A 53 -11.11 -19.61 -2.87
C GLY A 53 -10.29 -19.26 -1.62
N HIS A 54 -9.24 -18.44 -1.75
CA HIS A 54 -8.43 -18.02 -0.60
C HIS A 54 -9.13 -16.88 0.15
N VAL A 55 -9.31 -17.06 1.45
CA VAL A 55 -9.91 -16.05 2.34
C VAL A 55 -8.81 -15.14 2.86
N TYR A 56 -8.87 -13.86 2.48
CA TYR A 56 -8.00 -12.80 2.98
C TYR A 56 -8.74 -11.99 4.03
N ARG A 57 -8.06 -11.74 5.15
CA ARG A 57 -8.56 -10.92 6.26
C ARG A 57 -7.62 -9.71 6.41
N PRO A 58 -7.80 -8.67 5.59
CA PRO A 58 -7.00 -7.46 5.71
C PRO A 58 -7.32 -6.78 7.03
N ASN A 59 -6.27 -6.42 7.77
CA ASN A 59 -6.37 -5.80 9.08
C ASN A 59 -6.70 -4.31 8.97
N TYR A 60 -6.45 -3.70 7.81
CA TYR A 60 -6.58 -2.26 7.61
C TYR A 60 -7.32 -1.92 6.32
N HIS A 61 -8.22 -0.95 6.41
CA HIS A 61 -8.82 -0.28 5.25
C HIS A 61 -8.22 1.11 5.13
N VAL A 62 -7.63 1.41 3.98
CA VAL A 62 -6.97 2.70 3.74
C VAL A 62 -7.62 3.40 2.56
N VAL A 63 -8.02 4.65 2.76
CA VAL A 63 -8.62 5.49 1.73
C VAL A 63 -7.79 6.77 1.57
N TYR A 64 -7.47 7.14 0.34
CA TYR A 64 -6.58 8.26 0.02
C TYR A 64 -6.94 8.91 -1.32
N GLU A 65 -6.40 10.11 -1.56
CA GLU A 65 -6.52 10.82 -2.84
C GLU A 65 -5.31 10.49 -3.71
N GLY A 66 -5.53 10.18 -4.97
CA GLY A 66 -4.46 9.96 -5.94
C GLY A 66 -4.51 8.62 -6.66
N GLU A 67 -3.39 8.28 -7.29
CA GLU A 67 -3.27 7.13 -8.17
C GLU A 67 -3.42 5.80 -7.42
N ARG A 68 -4.00 4.82 -8.11
CA ARG A 68 -4.21 3.48 -7.58
C ARG A 68 -2.86 2.79 -7.33
N ILE A 69 -2.62 2.40 -6.08
CA ILE A 69 -1.50 1.51 -5.71
C ILE A 69 -1.81 0.09 -6.21
N GLU A 70 -0.80 -0.60 -6.74
CA GLU A 70 -0.96 -1.97 -7.26
C GLU A 70 -1.01 -3.02 -6.14
N ALA A 71 -1.66 -4.15 -6.42
CA ALA A 71 -1.68 -5.29 -5.51
C ALA A 71 -0.29 -5.90 -5.38
N GLY A 72 0.04 -6.41 -4.20
CA GLY A 72 1.35 -6.99 -3.90
C GLY A 72 2.40 -6.00 -3.40
N VAL A 73 2.18 -4.69 -3.56
CA VAL A 73 3.04 -3.64 -3.00
C VAL A 73 2.90 -3.61 -1.48
N TYR A 74 4.03 -3.45 -0.79
CA TYR A 74 4.03 -3.28 0.67
C TYR A 74 3.79 -1.82 1.02
N ALA A 75 2.74 -1.54 1.80
CA ALA A 75 2.35 -0.18 2.17
C ALA A 75 2.30 -0.01 3.69
N ARG A 76 2.55 1.22 4.15
CA ARG A 76 2.42 1.60 5.56
C ARG A 76 1.72 2.95 5.70
N CYS A 77 0.93 3.07 6.74
CA CYS A 77 0.32 4.31 7.20
C CYS A 77 1.08 4.82 8.43
N LEU A 78 1.53 6.06 8.39
CA LEU A 78 2.20 6.73 9.49
C LEU A 78 1.26 7.75 10.14
N ASN A 79 1.32 7.89 11.46
CA ASN A 79 0.78 9.05 12.15
C ASN A 79 1.64 10.29 11.87
N ASP A 80 1.14 11.48 12.20
CA ASP A 80 1.89 12.74 12.02
C ASP A 80 3.22 12.77 12.84
N ASP A 81 3.26 12.03 13.95
CA ASP A 81 4.44 11.80 14.80
C ASP A 81 5.47 10.82 14.17
N GLY A 82 5.13 10.17 13.06
CA GLY A 82 5.99 9.20 12.37
C GLY A 82 5.88 7.76 12.89
N SER A 83 5.06 7.51 13.92
CA SER A 83 4.73 6.15 14.36
C SER A 83 3.88 5.39 13.33
N ILE A 84 4.14 4.09 13.18
CA ILE A 84 3.41 3.24 12.24
C ILE A 84 2.02 2.95 12.82
N ARG A 85 0.98 3.38 12.10
CA ARG A 85 -0.42 3.12 12.47
C ARG A 85 -0.92 1.76 11.98
N GLY A 86 -0.42 1.33 10.83
CA GLY A 86 -0.73 0.06 10.20
C GLY A 86 0.15 -0.15 8.97
N GLU A 87 0.57 -1.38 8.75
CA GLU A 87 1.37 -1.78 7.59
C GLU A 87 0.92 -3.14 7.10
N GLY A 88 1.11 -3.40 5.80
CA GLY A 88 0.71 -4.66 5.19
C GLY A 88 0.92 -4.67 3.69
N GLN A 89 0.70 -5.83 3.10
CA GLN A 89 0.71 -5.97 1.65
C GLN A 89 -0.66 -5.58 1.09
N VAL A 90 -0.69 -4.79 0.02
CA VAL A 90 -1.95 -4.39 -0.62
C VAL A 90 -2.56 -5.60 -1.31
N TYR A 91 -3.76 -6.00 -0.88
CA TYR A 91 -4.48 -7.13 -1.47
C TYR A 91 -5.45 -6.70 -2.57
N GLN A 92 -6.32 -5.74 -2.25
CA GLN A 92 -7.43 -5.37 -3.13
C GLN A 92 -7.46 -3.87 -3.37
N PRO A 93 -6.67 -3.36 -4.33
CA PRO A 93 -6.76 -1.96 -4.70
C PRO A 93 -8.07 -1.70 -5.46
N SER A 94 -8.73 -0.60 -5.13
CA SER A 94 -9.90 -0.10 -5.84
C SER A 94 -9.77 1.40 -6.04
N SER A 95 -10.28 1.92 -7.16
CA SER A 95 -10.26 3.35 -7.45
C SER A 95 -11.65 3.81 -7.86
N CYS A 96 -12.07 4.94 -7.29
CA CYS A 96 -13.33 5.59 -7.61
C CYS A 96 -13.04 6.80 -8.50
N ASN A 97 -13.14 6.59 -9.82
CA ASN A 97 -12.87 7.65 -10.82
C ASN A 97 -13.82 8.85 -10.69
N TYR A 98 -15.02 8.66 -10.14
CA TYR A 98 -16.01 9.72 -9.98
C TYR A 98 -15.67 10.70 -8.84
N LEU A 99 -15.12 10.20 -7.74
CA LEU A 99 -14.78 11.00 -6.56
C LEU A 99 -13.28 11.33 -6.46
N GLY A 100 -12.43 10.74 -7.33
CA GLY A 100 -10.98 10.94 -7.32
C GLY A 100 -10.27 10.28 -6.13
N TYR A 101 -10.93 9.34 -5.46
CA TYR A 101 -10.37 8.60 -4.32
C TYR A 101 -9.95 7.20 -4.73
N SER A 102 -8.88 6.72 -4.11
CA SER A 102 -8.44 5.33 -4.18
C SER A 102 -8.52 4.71 -2.80
N GLU A 103 -8.81 3.41 -2.75
CA GLU A 103 -8.84 2.63 -1.53
C GLU A 103 -8.01 1.37 -1.68
N VAL A 104 -7.37 0.94 -0.59
CA VAL A 104 -6.60 -0.29 -0.52
C VAL A 104 -6.92 -1.02 0.78
N TRP A 105 -6.83 -2.33 0.71
CA TRP A 105 -6.97 -3.23 1.85
C TRP A 105 -5.60 -3.87 2.12
N MET A 106 -5.13 -3.76 3.36
CA MET A 106 -3.82 -4.23 3.82
C MET A 106 -3.96 -5.20 5.00
#